data_AF-A0A4D7YM42-F1
#
_entry.id   AF-A0A4D7YM42-F1
#
_cell.length_a   1.000
_cell.length_b   1.000
_cell.length_c   1.000
_cell.angle_alpha   90.00
_cell.angle_beta   90.00
_cell.angle_gamma   90.00
#
_symmetry.space_group_name_H-M   'P 1'
#
loop_
_entity.id
_entity.type
_entity.pdbx_description
1 polymer ?
#
loop_
_entity_poly.entity_id
_entity_poly.type
_entity_poly.pdbx_seq_one_letter_code
_entity_poly.pdbx_strand_id
1 'polypeptide(L)'
;MTSHRSLLTKEWYRVPVSIDCPHCGAETRAAGIVAGPSSLVSIAGLSADSDVNQAWTRFGAFAFVESLGGRTENITRFLLGRFHNTFSFSNDQLVQVCEHCEECLAPKIIRSGVMNGFVRLGQRRLLVNERLLLFSSEVTLTEFNGGTSIEECDIPLPDYAMMLTCDTETQAGETGIVELWHSIARNDYAIVVKSHDGRELFRDGLNDDLKEVTTTIGTLGLVLTQLHLAQPSSPYCGIARDLFLEALEHAGYRQQI
;
A
#
# COMPACT_ATOMS: atom_id res chain seq x y z
N MET A 1 4.17 -25.16 5.61
CA MET A 1 3.35 -25.65 6.75
C MET A 1 2.19 -24.67 6.93
N THR A 2 0.97 -25.12 7.21
CA THR A 2 -0.18 -24.20 7.44
C THR A 2 -0.49 -24.16 8.94
N SER A 3 -0.67 -22.98 9.51
CA SER A 3 -0.95 -22.81 10.94
C SER A 3 -2.02 -21.75 11.20
N HIS A 4 -2.77 -21.94 12.30
CA HIS A 4 -3.76 -20.97 12.79
C HIS A 4 -3.19 -20.20 13.98
N ARG A 5 -3.13 -18.87 13.87
CA ARG A 5 -2.45 -17.98 14.83
C ARG A 5 -3.19 -16.65 14.96
N SER A 6 -2.70 -15.79 15.84
CA SER A 6 -2.90 -14.35 15.75
C SER A 6 -1.69 -13.70 15.09
N LEU A 7 -1.90 -12.61 14.35
CA LEU A 7 -0.88 -11.90 13.60
C LEU A 7 -0.89 -10.41 13.95
N LEU A 8 0.29 -9.87 14.21
CA LEU A 8 0.56 -8.44 14.34
C LEU A 8 1.76 -8.09 13.47
N THR A 9 1.57 -7.29 12.42
CA THR A 9 2.66 -6.96 11.50
C THR A 9 2.55 -5.58 10.88
N LYS A 10 3.70 -4.95 10.66
CA LYS A 10 3.90 -3.82 9.74
C LYS A 10 4.82 -4.21 8.57
N GLU A 11 5.19 -5.47 8.48
CA GLU A 11 5.99 -6.00 7.38
C GLU A 11 5.11 -6.95 6.59
N TRP A 12 4.43 -6.39 5.60
CA TRP A 12 3.59 -7.19 4.71
C TRP A 12 3.56 -6.58 3.31
N TYR A 13 3.32 -7.46 2.35
CA TYR A 13 3.44 -7.17 0.92
C TYR A 13 2.17 -7.61 0.23
N ARG A 14 1.60 -6.73 -0.60
CA ARG A 14 0.56 -7.11 -1.57
C ARG A 14 1.23 -7.70 -2.80
N VAL A 15 0.86 -8.94 -3.15
CA VAL A 15 1.45 -9.66 -4.27
C VAL A 15 0.40 -9.89 -5.35
N PRO A 16 0.49 -9.23 -6.51
CA PRO A 16 -0.48 -9.42 -7.58
C PRO A 16 -0.36 -10.81 -8.20
N VAL A 17 -1.50 -11.38 -8.59
CA VAL A 17 -1.58 -12.67 -9.27
C VAL A 17 -2.67 -12.62 -10.35
N SER A 18 -2.40 -13.21 -11.50
CA SER A 18 -3.41 -13.47 -12.53
C SER A 18 -3.70 -14.97 -12.55
N ILE A 19 -4.96 -15.36 -12.45
CA ILE A 19 -5.40 -16.75 -12.52
C ILE A 19 -6.73 -16.85 -13.27
N ASP A 20 -7.03 -18.03 -13.83
CA ASP A 20 -8.36 -18.32 -14.33
C ASP A 20 -9.32 -18.55 -13.15
N CYS A 21 -10.40 -17.77 -13.11
CA CYS A 21 -11.42 -17.93 -12.08
C CYS A 21 -12.12 -19.29 -12.25
N PRO A 22 -12.17 -20.14 -11.21
CA PRO A 22 -12.85 -21.43 -11.30
C PRO A 22 -14.38 -21.31 -11.44
N HIS A 23 -14.95 -20.13 -11.13
CA HIS A 23 -16.39 -19.89 -11.11
C HIS A 23 -16.90 -19.33 -12.43
N CYS A 24 -16.27 -18.28 -12.98
CA CYS A 24 -16.70 -17.64 -14.22
C CYS A 24 -15.82 -17.94 -15.44
N GLY A 25 -14.65 -18.58 -15.25
CA GLY A 25 -13.71 -18.90 -16.32
C GLY A 25 -12.92 -17.72 -16.88
N ALA A 26 -13.15 -16.49 -16.40
CA ALA A 26 -12.37 -15.31 -16.81
C ALA A 26 -11.00 -15.30 -16.15
N GLU A 27 -9.98 -14.83 -16.88
CA GLU A 27 -8.69 -14.48 -16.28
C GLU A 27 -8.92 -13.27 -15.36
N THR A 28 -8.72 -13.48 -14.06
CA THR A 28 -8.94 -12.47 -13.02
C THR A 28 -7.60 -12.01 -12.46
N ARG A 29 -7.44 -10.71 -12.30
CA ARG A 29 -6.36 -10.11 -11.52
C ARG A 29 -6.80 -10.06 -10.06
N ALA A 30 -6.07 -10.77 -9.22
CA ALA A 30 -6.25 -10.78 -7.78
C ALA A 30 -4.92 -10.43 -7.09
N ALA A 31 -4.88 -10.50 -5.77
CA ALA A 31 -3.66 -10.32 -5.01
C ALA A 31 -3.69 -11.14 -3.72
N GLY A 32 -2.53 -11.61 -3.30
CA GLY A 32 -2.31 -12.20 -1.99
C GLY A 32 -1.63 -11.23 -1.03
N ILE A 33 -1.69 -11.54 0.25
CA ILE A 33 -0.93 -10.86 1.30
C ILE A 33 0.20 -11.80 1.76
N VAL A 34 1.43 -11.31 1.78
CA VAL A 34 2.58 -12.02 2.35
C VAL A 34 3.06 -11.26 3.57
N ALA A 35 3.05 -11.90 4.74
CA ALA A 35 3.63 -11.38 5.97
C ALA A 35 5.13 -11.69 6.04
N GLY A 36 5.91 -10.75 6.54
CA GLY A 36 7.37 -10.85 6.62
C GLY A 36 7.91 -11.43 7.94
N PRO A 37 9.22 -11.75 7.99
CA PRO A 37 9.87 -12.39 9.14
C PRO A 37 9.93 -11.56 10.42
N SER A 38 9.74 -10.23 10.37
CA SER A 38 9.59 -9.39 11.56
C SER A 38 8.18 -9.42 12.17
N SER A 39 7.21 -10.04 11.48
CA SER A 39 5.85 -10.22 12.00
C SER A 39 5.86 -10.91 13.36
N LEU A 40 4.93 -10.51 14.22
CA LEU A 40 4.70 -11.12 15.52
C LEU A 40 3.50 -12.05 15.42
N VAL A 41 3.64 -13.25 16.00
CA VAL A 41 2.56 -14.23 16.08
C VAL A 41 2.30 -14.64 17.52
N SER A 42 1.07 -15.04 17.79
CA SER A 42 0.68 -15.68 19.05
C SER A 42 -0.36 -16.77 18.80
N ILE A 43 -0.86 -17.40 19.86
CA ILE A 43 -1.98 -18.35 19.79
C ILE A 43 -3.21 -17.68 19.13
N ALA A 44 -4.00 -18.48 18.42
CA ALA A 44 -5.23 -18.01 17.76
C ALA A 44 -6.33 -17.69 18.79
N GLY A 45 -7.30 -16.86 18.40
CA GLY A 45 -8.51 -16.60 19.19
C GLY A 45 -8.29 -15.59 20.33
N LEU A 46 -7.42 -14.60 20.13
CA LEU A 46 -7.21 -13.53 21.11
C LEU A 46 -8.50 -12.74 21.34
N SER A 47 -8.91 -12.61 22.62
CA SER A 47 -10.08 -11.83 22.98
C SER A 47 -9.80 -10.33 22.87
N ALA A 48 -10.86 -9.52 22.77
CA ALA A 48 -10.71 -8.06 22.69
C ALA A 48 -10.00 -7.47 23.93
N ASP A 49 -10.13 -8.16 25.07
CA ASP A 49 -9.58 -7.81 26.38
C ASP A 49 -8.28 -8.55 26.72
N SER A 50 -7.76 -9.41 25.83
CA SER A 50 -6.50 -10.12 26.09
C SER A 50 -5.34 -9.13 26.03
N ASP A 51 -4.74 -8.98 27.19
CA ASP A 51 -3.79 -7.96 27.60
C ASP A 51 -2.53 -7.85 26.71
N VAL A 52 -1.90 -6.68 26.74
CA VAL A 52 -0.57 -6.37 26.14
C VAL A 52 0.54 -7.30 26.67
N ASN A 53 0.24 -8.08 27.71
CA ASN A 53 1.12 -9.01 28.43
C ASN A 53 1.28 -10.38 27.77
N GLN A 54 0.72 -10.61 26.58
CA GLN A 54 0.85 -11.90 25.91
C GLN A 54 2.24 -12.09 25.28
N ALA A 55 2.73 -13.33 25.32
CA ALA A 55 3.96 -13.73 24.65
C ALA A 55 3.77 -13.70 23.12
N TRP A 56 4.09 -12.56 22.53
CA TRP A 56 4.32 -12.45 21.10
C TRP A 56 5.68 -13.03 20.77
N THR A 57 5.73 -13.92 19.79
CA THR A 57 6.98 -14.44 19.27
C THR A 57 7.20 -13.91 17.87
N ARG A 58 8.46 -13.62 17.55
CA ARG A 58 8.83 -13.28 16.17
C ARG A 58 8.58 -14.49 15.28
N PHE A 59 7.91 -14.28 14.17
CA PHE A 59 7.53 -15.34 13.25
C PHE A 59 8.76 -15.92 12.52
N GLY A 60 9.68 -15.06 12.07
CA GLY A 60 10.99 -15.50 11.57
C GLY A 60 11.03 -16.05 10.15
N ALA A 61 9.89 -16.08 9.44
CA ALA A 61 9.80 -16.49 8.04
C ALA A 61 8.84 -15.59 7.25
N PHE A 62 8.88 -15.67 5.92
CA PHE A 62 7.77 -15.17 5.11
C PHE A 62 6.61 -16.18 5.16
N ALA A 63 5.37 -15.69 5.16
CA ALA A 63 4.18 -16.53 5.03
C ALA A 63 3.11 -15.89 4.15
N PHE A 64 2.49 -16.71 3.31
CA PHE A 64 1.25 -16.34 2.64
C PHE A 64 0.12 -16.35 3.67
N VAL A 65 -0.64 -15.25 3.71
CA VAL A 65 -1.81 -15.09 4.56
C VAL A 65 -3.04 -15.59 3.79
N GLU A 66 -3.54 -16.77 4.14
CA GLU A 66 -4.65 -17.42 3.46
C GLU A 66 -6.00 -16.81 3.85
N SER A 67 -6.15 -16.37 5.09
CA SER A 67 -7.32 -15.66 5.59
C SER A 67 -6.96 -14.80 6.80
N LEU A 68 -7.64 -13.66 6.96
CA LEU A 68 -7.56 -12.76 8.12
C LEU A 68 -8.96 -12.58 8.71
N GLY A 69 -9.19 -13.01 9.94
CA GLY A 69 -10.48 -12.94 10.62
C GLY A 69 -10.38 -12.39 12.04
N GLY A 70 -11.52 -12.43 12.73
CA GLY A 70 -11.64 -11.93 14.10
C GLY A 70 -11.61 -10.41 14.15
N ARG A 71 -10.72 -9.83 14.95
CA ARG A 71 -10.58 -8.37 15.08
C ARG A 71 -9.85 -7.77 13.90
N THR A 72 -10.60 -7.20 12.96
CA THR A 72 -10.09 -6.69 11.68
C THR A 72 -10.45 -5.22 11.44
N GLU A 73 -10.82 -4.45 12.47
CA GLU A 73 -11.31 -3.06 12.33
C GLU A 73 -10.32 -2.13 11.60
N ASN A 74 -9.02 -2.29 11.86
CA ASN A 74 -7.96 -1.59 11.12
C ASN A 74 -7.79 -2.12 9.69
N ILE A 75 -7.95 -3.43 9.49
CA ILE A 75 -7.88 -4.09 8.17
C ILE A 75 -9.01 -3.57 7.27
N THR A 76 -10.25 -3.55 7.76
CA THR A 76 -11.44 -3.10 7.01
C THR A 76 -11.28 -1.69 6.49
N ARG A 77 -10.79 -0.76 7.33
CA ARG A 77 -10.59 0.64 6.94
C ARG A 77 -9.55 0.80 5.83
N PHE A 78 -8.39 0.12 5.96
CA PHE A 78 -7.25 0.37 5.08
C PHE A 78 -7.22 -0.51 3.84
N LEU A 79 -7.62 -1.78 3.95
CA LEU A 79 -7.53 -2.74 2.84
C LEU A 79 -8.73 -2.67 1.92
N LEU A 80 -9.96 -2.53 2.44
CA LEU A 80 -11.13 -2.50 1.55
C LEU A 80 -11.22 -1.18 0.80
N GLY A 81 -10.98 -0.04 1.44
CA GLY A 81 -11.00 1.26 0.74
C GLY A 81 -10.06 1.26 -0.46
N ARG A 82 -8.83 0.76 -0.25
CA ARG A 82 -7.75 0.79 -1.24
C ARG A 82 -7.76 -0.36 -2.25
N PHE A 83 -8.24 -1.55 -1.84
CA PHE A 83 -8.14 -2.79 -2.63
C PHE A 83 -9.48 -3.54 -2.75
N HIS A 84 -10.59 -2.81 -2.77
CA HIS A 84 -11.96 -3.35 -2.85
C HIS A 84 -12.19 -4.33 -4.01
N ASN A 85 -11.49 -4.16 -5.13
CA ASN A 85 -11.62 -5.03 -6.30
C ASN A 85 -10.90 -6.39 -6.15
N THR A 86 -10.12 -6.55 -5.08
CA THR A 86 -9.24 -7.71 -4.88
C THR A 86 -9.59 -8.49 -3.61
N PHE A 87 -10.06 -7.78 -2.58
CA PHE A 87 -10.41 -8.36 -1.30
C PHE A 87 -11.84 -8.01 -0.90
N SER A 88 -12.51 -8.95 -0.24
CA SER A 88 -13.83 -8.76 0.37
C SER A 88 -13.87 -9.42 1.74
N PHE A 89 -14.90 -9.12 2.54
CA PHE A 89 -15.21 -9.90 3.73
C PHE A 89 -16.29 -10.92 3.45
N SER A 90 -16.00 -12.18 3.75
CA SER A 90 -16.96 -13.27 3.74
C SER A 90 -16.86 -14.02 5.06
N ASN A 91 -17.98 -14.20 5.76
CA ASN A 91 -18.03 -14.84 7.09
C ASN A 91 -17.01 -14.27 8.08
N ASP A 92 -16.94 -12.94 8.20
CA ASP A 92 -16.01 -12.21 9.08
C ASP A 92 -14.52 -12.44 8.80
N GLN A 93 -14.19 -12.95 7.61
CA GLN A 93 -12.82 -13.13 7.14
C GLN A 93 -12.56 -12.34 5.87
N LEU A 94 -11.43 -11.63 5.84
CA LEU A 94 -10.90 -11.05 4.61
C LEU A 94 -10.45 -12.21 3.70
N VAL A 95 -11.06 -12.26 2.52
CA VAL A 95 -10.83 -13.25 1.48
C VAL A 95 -10.49 -12.56 0.17
N GLN A 96 -9.77 -13.25 -0.71
CA GLN A 96 -9.53 -12.80 -2.07
C GLN A 96 -10.75 -13.13 -2.94
N VAL A 97 -11.11 -12.21 -3.84
CA VAL A 97 -12.26 -12.37 -4.73
C VAL A 97 -11.87 -12.22 -6.20
N CYS A 98 -12.70 -12.73 -7.09
CA CYS A 98 -12.58 -12.49 -8.51
C CYS A 98 -13.05 -11.07 -8.86
N GLU A 99 -12.25 -10.33 -9.64
CA GLU A 99 -12.59 -8.95 -10.06
C GLU A 99 -13.82 -8.89 -10.99
N HIS A 100 -14.23 -10.03 -11.58
CA HIS A 100 -15.33 -10.11 -12.56
C HIS A 100 -16.66 -10.61 -11.99
N CYS A 101 -16.62 -11.59 -11.08
CA CYS A 101 -17.81 -12.21 -10.53
C CYS A 101 -17.93 -12.12 -9.00
N GLU A 102 -16.96 -11.48 -8.35
CA GLU A 102 -16.90 -11.26 -6.89
C GLU A 102 -16.88 -12.53 -6.03
N GLU A 103 -16.90 -13.72 -6.66
CA GLU A 103 -16.80 -15.00 -5.98
C GLU A 103 -15.44 -15.19 -5.31
N CYS A 104 -15.46 -15.82 -4.13
CA CYS A 104 -14.28 -16.09 -3.33
C CYS A 104 -13.31 -17.05 -4.05
N LEU A 105 -12.04 -16.64 -4.12
CA LEU A 105 -10.95 -17.45 -4.64
C LEU A 105 -10.34 -18.28 -3.51
N ALA A 106 -10.51 -19.59 -3.57
CA ALA A 106 -9.98 -20.47 -2.52
C ALA A 106 -8.45 -20.33 -2.40
N PRO A 107 -7.87 -20.25 -1.19
CA PRO A 107 -6.43 -20.02 -0.99
C PRO A 107 -5.54 -21.01 -1.76
N LYS A 108 -5.95 -22.28 -1.84
CA LYS A 108 -5.24 -23.33 -2.59
C LYS A 108 -5.04 -23.01 -4.08
N ILE A 109 -5.89 -22.18 -4.68
CA ILE A 109 -5.85 -21.83 -6.11
C ILE A 109 -4.81 -20.73 -6.34
N ILE A 110 -4.76 -19.72 -5.46
CA ILE A 110 -3.86 -18.58 -5.60
C ILE A 110 -2.49 -18.78 -4.93
N ARG A 111 -2.37 -19.71 -3.97
CA ARG A 111 -1.18 -19.89 -3.12
C ARG A 111 0.12 -19.97 -3.92
N SER A 112 0.19 -20.84 -4.91
CA SER A 112 1.41 -21.01 -5.72
C SER A 112 1.73 -19.76 -6.53
N GLY A 113 0.71 -19.13 -7.12
CA GLY A 113 0.85 -17.88 -7.87
C GLY A 113 1.37 -16.74 -7.01
N VAL A 114 0.83 -16.59 -5.80
CA VAL A 114 1.26 -15.59 -4.82
C VAL A 114 2.68 -15.87 -4.34
N MET A 115 2.99 -17.08 -3.91
CA MET A 115 4.31 -17.40 -3.38
C MET A 115 5.41 -17.26 -4.45
N ASN A 116 5.16 -17.75 -5.67
CA ASN A 116 6.10 -17.58 -6.79
C ASN A 116 6.21 -16.12 -7.24
N GLY A 117 5.08 -15.39 -7.26
CA GLY A 117 5.03 -13.96 -7.56
C GLY A 117 5.86 -13.15 -6.57
N PHE A 118 5.76 -13.46 -5.28
CA PHE A 118 6.53 -12.83 -4.23
C PHE A 118 8.03 -12.99 -4.46
N VAL A 119 8.51 -14.23 -4.66
CA VAL A 119 9.95 -14.48 -4.92
C VAL A 119 10.41 -13.74 -6.18
N ARG A 120 9.65 -13.83 -7.27
CA ARG A 120 9.99 -13.18 -8.56
C ARG A 120 10.07 -11.66 -8.44
N LEU A 121 9.11 -11.04 -7.75
CA LEU A 121 9.08 -9.59 -7.55
C LEU A 121 10.17 -9.13 -6.56
N GLY A 122 10.43 -9.91 -5.51
CA GLY A 122 11.48 -9.63 -4.53
C GLY A 122 12.87 -9.65 -5.15
N GLN A 123 13.16 -10.62 -6.03
CA GLN A 123 14.42 -10.67 -6.79
C GLN A 123 14.63 -9.46 -7.70
N ARG A 124 13.55 -8.78 -8.10
CA ARG A 124 13.59 -7.59 -8.95
C ARG A 124 13.49 -6.28 -8.15
N ARG A 125 13.43 -6.35 -6.81
CA ARG A 125 13.22 -5.19 -5.92
C ARG A 125 11.93 -4.43 -6.24
N LEU A 126 10.89 -5.16 -6.68
CA LEU A 126 9.58 -4.64 -7.04
C LEU A 126 8.50 -4.89 -5.97
N LEU A 127 8.88 -5.51 -4.86
CA LEU A 127 8.01 -5.63 -3.70
C LEU A 127 8.09 -4.37 -2.86
N VAL A 128 6.93 -3.87 -2.45
CA VAL A 128 6.84 -2.74 -1.53
C VAL A 128 6.15 -3.19 -0.27
N ASN A 129 6.82 -2.96 0.85
CA ASN A 129 6.23 -3.17 2.16
C ASN A 129 5.19 -2.07 2.38
N GLU A 130 3.96 -2.48 2.65
CA GLU A 130 2.84 -1.56 2.87
C GLU A 130 3.00 -0.75 4.16
N ARG A 131 3.78 -1.23 5.14
CA ARG A 131 4.09 -0.56 6.42
C ARG A 131 2.88 -0.16 7.28
N LEU A 132 1.67 -0.48 6.82
CA LEU A 132 0.42 -0.36 7.55
C LEU A 132 0.33 -1.45 8.60
N LEU A 133 -0.24 -1.13 9.76
CA LEU A 133 -0.45 -2.11 10.80
C LEU A 133 -1.58 -3.07 10.41
N LEU A 134 -1.25 -4.33 10.19
CA LEU A 134 -2.21 -5.43 10.15
C LEU A 134 -2.24 -6.13 11.50
N PHE A 135 -3.45 -6.23 12.05
CA PHE A 135 -3.72 -7.02 13.24
C PHE A 135 -4.91 -7.92 12.94
N SER A 136 -4.79 -9.19 13.28
CA SER A 136 -5.88 -10.16 13.20
C SER A 136 -5.71 -11.19 14.32
N SER A 137 -6.80 -11.45 15.05
CA SER A 137 -6.84 -12.45 16.12
C SER A 137 -7.03 -13.88 15.61
N GLU A 138 -7.38 -14.04 14.33
CA GLU A 138 -7.53 -15.34 13.68
C GLU A 138 -6.99 -15.29 12.26
N VAL A 139 -5.76 -15.77 12.06
CA VAL A 139 -5.09 -15.85 10.76
C VAL A 139 -4.77 -17.29 10.39
N THR A 140 -4.90 -17.62 9.10
CA THR A 140 -4.33 -18.85 8.53
C THR A 140 -3.07 -18.49 7.74
N LEU A 141 -1.91 -19.02 8.16
CA LEU A 141 -0.61 -18.72 7.55
C LEU A 141 -0.04 -19.97 6.89
N THR A 142 0.41 -19.84 5.64
CA THR A 142 1.21 -20.85 4.95
C THR A 142 2.63 -20.36 4.76
N GLU A 143 3.55 -20.96 5.49
CA GLU A 143 4.96 -20.54 5.52
C GLU A 143 5.69 -20.87 4.22
N PHE A 144 6.58 -19.97 3.80
CA PHE A 144 7.56 -20.25 2.75
C PHE A 144 8.60 -21.24 3.27
N ASN A 145 9.20 -22.02 2.37
CA ASN A 145 10.33 -22.86 2.74
C ASN A 145 11.50 -21.98 3.22
N GLY A 146 12.22 -22.48 4.24
CA GLY A 146 13.35 -21.76 4.85
C GLY A 146 14.39 -21.33 3.83
N GLY A 147 14.96 -20.13 4.02
CA GLY A 147 15.97 -19.54 3.13
C GLY A 147 15.42 -18.55 2.10
N THR A 148 14.11 -18.30 2.07
CA THR A 148 13.53 -17.22 1.26
C THR A 148 13.94 -15.87 1.85
N SER A 149 14.73 -15.10 1.11
CA SER A 149 15.02 -13.69 1.38
C SER A 149 14.63 -12.84 0.16
N ILE A 150 14.31 -11.58 0.42
CA ILE A 150 14.12 -10.58 -0.63
C ILE A 150 15.11 -9.45 -0.35
N GLU A 151 15.54 -8.77 -1.40
CA GLU A 151 16.21 -7.49 -1.27
C GLU A 151 15.12 -6.40 -1.30
N GLU A 152 15.00 -5.64 -0.22
CA GLU A 152 14.16 -4.45 -0.24
C GLU A 152 14.77 -3.41 -1.19
N CYS A 153 13.91 -2.62 -1.81
CA CYS A 153 14.37 -1.51 -2.62
C CYS A 153 14.77 -0.36 -1.70
N ASP A 154 16.00 0.14 -1.87
CA ASP A 154 16.48 1.34 -1.14
C ASP A 154 15.71 2.61 -1.59
N ILE A 155 14.93 2.52 -2.67
CA ILE A 155 14.08 3.61 -3.14
C ILE A 155 12.94 3.78 -2.14
N PRO A 156 12.76 4.99 -1.57
CA PRO A 156 11.82 5.16 -0.48
C PRO A 156 10.33 4.98 -0.84
N LEU A 157 10.00 5.01 -2.14
CA LEU A 157 8.68 4.77 -2.74
C LEU A 157 8.85 3.98 -4.05
N PRO A 158 9.21 2.68 -3.99
CA PRO A 158 9.70 1.93 -5.15
C PRO A 158 8.67 1.77 -6.27
N ASP A 159 7.39 1.80 -5.91
CA ASP A 159 6.25 1.63 -6.81
C ASP A 159 5.56 2.94 -7.20
N TYR A 160 6.06 4.07 -6.70
CA TYR A 160 5.57 5.39 -7.11
C TYR A 160 6.43 5.95 -8.23
N ALA A 161 5.77 6.53 -9.22
CA ALA A 161 6.42 7.37 -10.21
C ALA A 161 6.29 8.84 -9.77
N MET A 162 7.39 9.59 -9.83
CA MET A 162 7.33 11.04 -9.67
C MET A 162 6.58 11.61 -10.87
N MET A 163 5.50 12.35 -10.59
CA MET A 163 4.63 12.91 -11.61
C MET A 163 4.98 14.38 -11.85
N LEU A 164 5.06 15.14 -10.76
CA LEU A 164 5.21 16.60 -10.77
C LEU A 164 6.22 17.03 -9.72
N THR A 165 6.82 18.19 -9.95
CA THR A 165 7.65 18.90 -8.99
C THR A 165 7.13 20.33 -8.92
N CYS A 166 6.83 20.84 -7.73
CA CYS A 166 6.37 22.19 -7.52
C CYS A 166 7.39 22.97 -6.71
N ASP A 167 7.71 24.18 -7.16
CA ASP A 167 8.43 25.14 -6.33
C ASP A 167 7.48 25.69 -5.27
N THR A 168 7.99 25.84 -4.05
CA THR A 168 7.18 26.29 -2.91
C THR A 168 7.85 27.42 -2.15
N GLU A 169 7.03 28.27 -1.56
CA GLU A 169 7.45 29.32 -0.65
C GLU A 169 6.62 29.27 0.65
N THR A 170 7.24 29.51 1.80
CA THR A 170 6.52 29.72 3.07
C THR A 170 6.16 31.20 3.25
N GLN A 171 5.28 31.52 4.19
CA GLN A 171 5.00 32.92 4.56
C GLN A 171 6.23 33.69 5.04
N ALA A 172 7.27 32.98 5.50
CA ALA A 172 8.55 33.56 5.92
C ALA A 172 9.53 33.79 4.75
N GLY A 173 9.14 33.46 3.51
CA GLY A 173 9.97 33.57 2.31
C GLY A 173 10.96 32.42 2.11
N GLU A 174 10.82 31.32 2.85
CA GLU A 174 11.68 30.15 2.68
C GLU A 174 11.24 29.36 1.45
N THR A 175 12.20 29.03 0.58
CA THR A 175 11.93 28.27 -0.63
C THR A 175 12.20 26.78 -0.45
N GLY A 176 11.46 25.99 -1.20
CA GLY A 176 11.53 24.53 -1.17
C GLY A 176 10.90 23.92 -2.41
N ILE A 177 10.83 22.60 -2.39
CA ILE A 177 10.27 21.80 -3.47
C ILE A 177 9.26 20.81 -2.88
N VAL A 178 8.09 20.71 -3.50
CA VAL A 178 7.13 19.62 -3.27
C VAL A 178 7.15 18.70 -4.48
N GLU A 179 7.47 17.44 -4.26
CA GLU A 179 7.36 16.40 -5.29
C GLU A 179 6.05 15.66 -5.10
N LEU A 180 5.26 15.52 -6.18
CA LEU A 180 4.08 14.67 -6.22
C LEU A 180 4.43 13.35 -6.89
N TRP A 181 4.11 12.27 -6.20
CA TRP A 181 4.36 10.90 -6.59
C TRP A 181 3.03 10.16 -6.68
N HIS A 182 2.89 9.23 -7.63
CA HIS A 182 1.68 8.42 -7.79
C HIS A 182 2.04 6.94 -7.98
N SER A 183 1.36 6.06 -7.24
CA SER A 183 1.45 4.62 -7.45
C SER A 183 0.20 4.14 -8.17
N ILE A 184 0.35 3.71 -9.43
CA ILE A 184 -0.74 3.10 -10.20
C ILE A 184 -1.24 1.82 -9.52
N ALA A 185 -0.33 1.06 -8.90
CA ALA A 185 -0.64 -0.22 -8.29
C ALA A 185 -1.54 -0.08 -7.04
N ARG A 186 -1.41 1.06 -6.36
CA ARG A 186 -2.10 1.41 -5.12
C ARG A 186 -3.21 2.45 -5.31
N ASN A 187 -3.22 3.10 -6.47
CA ASN A 187 -4.14 4.18 -6.83
C ASN A 187 -4.18 5.29 -5.78
N ASP A 188 -3.00 5.70 -5.29
CA ASP A 188 -2.85 6.76 -4.30
C ASP A 188 -1.64 7.63 -4.60
N TYR A 189 -1.60 8.76 -3.91
CA TYR A 189 -0.58 9.79 -4.06
C TYR A 189 0.30 9.89 -2.83
N ALA A 190 1.56 10.21 -3.08
CA ALA A 190 2.54 10.55 -2.06
C ALA A 190 3.14 11.93 -2.36
N ILE A 191 3.50 12.65 -1.31
CA ILE A 191 4.25 13.89 -1.41
C ILE A 191 5.55 13.82 -0.64
N VAL A 192 6.57 14.46 -1.20
CA VAL A 192 7.85 14.69 -0.53
C VAL A 192 8.12 16.18 -0.55
N VAL A 193 8.30 16.77 0.63
CA VAL A 193 8.66 18.18 0.80
C VAL A 193 10.15 18.25 1.08
N LYS A 194 10.87 19.05 0.31
CA LYS A 194 12.31 19.26 0.43
C LYS A 194 12.60 20.75 0.63
N SER A 195 13.63 21.07 1.42
CA SER A 195 14.19 22.42 1.44
C SER A 195 14.92 22.73 0.14
N HIS A 196 15.26 24.01 -0.07
CA HIS A 196 16.04 24.46 -1.22
C HIS A 196 17.39 23.72 -1.44
N ASP A 197 17.98 23.16 -0.37
CA ASP A 197 19.22 22.36 -0.43
C ASP A 197 18.97 20.87 -0.76
N GLY A 198 17.71 20.49 -1.02
CA GLY A 198 17.30 19.14 -1.38
C GLY A 198 17.09 18.19 -0.19
N ARG A 199 17.24 18.67 1.06
CA ARG A 199 16.98 17.85 2.25
C ARG A 199 15.48 17.58 2.40
N GLU A 200 15.10 16.31 2.55
CA GLU A 200 13.73 15.93 2.87
C GLU A 200 13.32 16.48 4.25
N LEU A 201 12.29 17.31 4.27
CA LEU A 201 11.71 17.91 5.47
C LEU A 201 10.47 17.13 5.92
N PHE A 202 9.68 16.65 4.97
CA PHE A 202 8.43 15.95 5.24
C PHE A 202 8.12 14.96 4.12
N ARG A 203 7.42 13.90 4.48
CA ARG A 203 6.87 12.94 3.55
C ARG A 203 5.52 12.44 4.04
N ASP A 204 4.61 12.32 3.10
CA ASP A 204 3.33 11.66 3.28
C ASP A 204 3.03 10.75 2.07
N GLY A 205 2.37 9.62 2.27
CA GLY A 205 2.36 8.52 1.30
C GLY A 205 1.11 7.66 1.23
N LEU A 206 -0.03 8.18 1.69
CA LEU A 206 -1.31 7.47 1.75
C LEU A 206 -2.49 8.37 1.37
N ASN A 207 -2.29 9.30 0.43
CA ASN A 207 -3.37 10.20 0.03
C ASN A 207 -4.19 9.54 -1.07
N ASP A 208 -5.37 9.03 -0.72
CA ASP A 208 -6.23 8.30 -1.66
C ASP A 208 -6.83 9.25 -2.73
N ASP A 209 -6.78 10.56 -2.49
CA ASP A 209 -7.15 11.58 -3.46
C ASP A 209 -6.18 12.79 -3.47
N LEU A 210 -6.25 13.61 -4.53
CA LEU A 210 -5.45 14.83 -4.66
C LEU A 210 -5.93 15.96 -3.73
N LYS A 211 -7.12 15.84 -3.13
CA LYS A 211 -7.67 16.84 -2.20
C LYS A 211 -6.99 16.73 -0.84
N GLU A 212 -6.70 15.53 -0.37
CA GLU A 212 -5.89 15.28 0.83
C GLU A 212 -4.48 15.83 0.63
N VAL A 213 -3.88 15.60 -0.54
CA VAL A 213 -2.57 16.18 -0.89
C VAL A 213 -2.57 17.70 -0.77
N THR A 214 -3.52 18.39 -1.42
CA THR A 214 -3.60 19.86 -1.40
C THR A 214 -3.91 20.40 0.01
N THR A 215 -4.71 19.68 0.78
CA THR A 215 -4.98 19.99 2.19
C THR A 215 -3.71 19.88 3.05
N THR A 216 -2.90 18.85 2.85
CA THR A 216 -1.62 18.67 3.55
C THR A 216 -0.64 19.79 3.21
N ILE A 217 -0.51 20.16 1.92
CA ILE A 217 0.32 21.30 1.48
C ILE A 217 -0.12 22.60 2.17
N GLY A 218 -1.43 22.88 2.19
CA GLY A 218 -1.98 24.05 2.88
C GLY A 218 -1.74 24.05 4.39
N THR A 219 -1.87 22.88 5.03
CA THR A 219 -1.61 22.69 6.47
C THR A 219 -0.15 22.93 6.83
N LEU A 220 0.79 22.59 5.94
CA LEU A 220 2.20 22.90 6.09
C LEU A 220 2.53 24.38 5.85
N GLY A 221 1.55 25.20 5.47
CA GLY A 221 1.74 26.63 5.19
C GLY A 221 2.54 26.89 3.91
N LEU A 222 2.55 25.94 2.96
CA LEU A 222 3.29 26.02 1.72
C LEU A 222 2.43 26.64 0.61
N VAL A 223 2.98 27.65 -0.06
CA VAL A 223 2.41 28.24 -1.26
C VAL A 223 3.14 27.67 -2.46
N LEU A 224 2.41 27.01 -3.37
CA LEU A 224 2.97 26.52 -4.63
C LEU A 224 3.08 27.68 -5.62
N THR A 225 4.26 27.85 -6.21
CA THR A 225 4.55 28.99 -7.11
C THR A 225 4.74 28.58 -8.56
N GLN A 226 5.47 27.48 -8.80
CA GLN A 226 5.68 26.92 -10.14
C GLN A 226 5.46 25.43 -10.13
N LEU A 227 5.00 24.88 -11.25
CA LEU A 227 4.74 23.47 -11.43
C LEU A 227 5.49 22.96 -12.65
N HIS A 228 6.28 21.92 -12.45
CA HIS A 228 7.14 21.28 -13.43
C HIS A 228 6.72 19.81 -13.61
N LEU A 229 6.71 19.33 -14.86
CA LEU A 229 6.50 17.92 -15.14
C LEU A 229 7.79 17.14 -14.88
N ALA A 230 7.72 16.02 -14.17
CA ALA A 230 8.87 15.14 -14.00
C ALA A 230 9.37 14.58 -15.35
N GLN A 231 8.45 14.28 -16.26
CA GLN A 231 8.75 13.88 -17.64
C GLN A 231 7.79 14.60 -18.62
N PRO A 232 8.26 15.65 -19.34
CA PRO A 232 7.40 16.45 -20.22
C PRO A 232 6.74 15.68 -21.37
N SER A 233 7.36 14.60 -21.84
CA SER A 233 6.82 13.75 -22.92
C SER A 233 5.89 12.64 -22.43
N SER A 234 5.76 12.45 -21.11
CA SER A 234 4.92 11.41 -20.54
C SER A 234 3.46 11.86 -20.51
N PRO A 235 2.54 11.18 -21.21
CA PRO A 235 1.12 11.51 -21.13
C PRO A 235 0.57 11.37 -19.70
N TYR A 236 1.15 10.46 -18.90
CA TYR A 236 0.78 10.30 -17.49
C TYR A 236 1.14 11.55 -16.66
N CYS A 237 2.32 12.13 -16.87
CA CYS A 237 2.70 13.39 -16.21
C CYS A 237 1.79 14.55 -16.63
N GLY A 238 1.43 14.62 -17.92
CA GLY A 238 0.49 15.62 -18.43
C GLY A 238 -0.89 15.54 -17.76
N ILE A 239 -1.48 14.34 -17.70
CA ILE A 239 -2.76 14.11 -17.03
C ILE A 239 -2.67 14.43 -15.53
N ALA A 240 -1.59 14.00 -14.86
CA ALA A 240 -1.41 14.28 -13.43
C ALA A 240 -1.33 15.79 -13.14
N ARG A 241 -0.70 16.58 -14.01
CA ARG A 241 -0.71 18.05 -13.89
C ARG A 241 -2.13 18.58 -13.95
N ASP A 242 -2.89 18.17 -14.95
CA ASP A 242 -4.23 18.72 -15.20
C ASP A 242 -5.17 18.40 -14.02
N LEU A 243 -5.14 17.15 -13.51
CA LEU A 243 -5.88 16.75 -12.32
C LEU A 243 -5.43 17.48 -11.05
N PHE A 244 -4.12 17.71 -10.89
CA PHE A 244 -3.60 18.41 -9.72
C PHE A 244 -3.93 19.90 -9.74
N LEU A 245 -3.89 20.54 -10.92
CA LEU A 245 -4.34 21.92 -11.09
C LEU A 245 -5.83 22.05 -10.75
N GLU A 246 -6.66 21.12 -11.21
CA GLU A 246 -8.08 21.09 -10.83
C GLU A 246 -8.23 20.98 -9.30
N ALA A 247 -7.50 20.09 -8.63
CA ALA A 247 -7.54 19.97 -7.18
C ALA A 247 -7.09 21.25 -6.45
N LEU A 248 -6.05 21.92 -6.97
CA LEU A 248 -5.55 23.20 -6.45
C LEU A 248 -6.59 24.32 -6.61
N GLU A 249 -7.27 24.41 -7.76
CA GLU A 249 -8.35 25.38 -7.98
C GLU A 249 -9.51 25.18 -6.98
N HIS A 250 -9.91 23.93 -6.75
CA HIS A 250 -10.91 23.60 -5.74
C HIS A 250 -10.46 23.96 -4.31
N ALA A 251 -9.16 23.88 -4.03
CA ALA A 251 -8.56 24.32 -2.76
C ALA A 251 -8.38 25.86 -2.66
N GLY A 252 -8.71 26.61 -3.71
CA GLY A 252 -8.66 28.07 -3.74
C GLY A 252 -7.36 28.66 -4.28
N TYR A 253 -6.45 27.85 -4.80
CA TYR A 253 -5.30 28.36 -5.57
C TYR A 253 -5.80 28.97 -6.89
N ARG A 254 -5.10 30.01 -7.36
CA ARG A 254 -5.40 30.66 -8.64
C ARG A 254 -4.16 30.66 -9.50
N GLN A 255 -4.29 30.23 -10.75
CA GLN A 255 -3.25 30.49 -11.75
C GLN A 255 -3.16 32.01 -11.99
N GLN A 256 -1.96 32.56 -11.81
CA GLN A 256 -1.64 33.87 -12.37
C GLN A 256 -1.26 33.63 -13.84
N ILE A 257 -2.09 34.16 -14.74
CA ILE A 257 -1.86 34.18 -16.19
C ILE A 257 -0.84 35.26 -16.52
#